data_AF-A0A1F6LNZ4-F1
#
_entry.id   AF-A0A1F6LNZ4-F1
#
_cell.length_a   1.000
_cell.length_b   1.000
_cell.length_c   1.000
_cell.angle_alpha   90.00
_cell.angle_beta   90.00
_cell.angle_gamma   90.00
#
_symmetry.space_group_name_H-M   'P 1'
#
loop_
_entity.id
_entity.type
_entity.pdbx_description
1 polymer ?
#
loop_
_entity_poly.entity_id
_entity_poly.type
_entity_poly.pdbx_seq_one_letter_code
_entity_poly.pdbx_strand_id
1 'polypeptide(L)'
;MNKVKKLPDEFGGDEAAGKFWDTHSSADYEDEMTEVEMEVDIRRRTFLVPVSDRIYRIAKKRAAAKRCSVQAIINTLLRRDLVQAR
;
A
#
# COMPACT_ATOMS: atom_id res chain seq x y z
N MET A 1 9.90 25.44 -4.21
CA MET A 1 10.09 24.74 -2.94
C MET A 1 11.04 25.58 -2.09
N ASN A 2 10.64 25.90 -0.85
CA ASN A 2 11.40 26.78 0.04
C ASN A 2 12.42 25.90 0.79
N LYS A 3 13.71 25.99 0.45
CA LYS A 3 14.76 25.22 1.13
C LYS A 3 15.12 25.88 2.47
N VAL A 4 14.89 25.19 3.58
CA VAL A 4 15.65 25.44 4.82
C VAL A 4 17.03 24.80 4.61
N LYS A 5 18.11 25.57 4.86
CA LYS A 5 19.49 25.21 4.50
C LYS A 5 20.07 23.99 5.24
N LYS A 6 19.46 23.59 6.37
CA LYS A 6 19.90 22.47 7.21
C LYS A 6 18.71 21.80 7.91
N LEU A 7 18.82 20.50 8.17
CA LEU A 7 17.91 19.79 9.08
C LEU A 7 18.08 20.33 10.51
N PRO A 8 16.99 20.47 11.29
CA PRO A 8 17.11 20.77 12.71
C PRO A 8 17.69 19.57 13.46
N ASP A 9 18.51 19.83 14.48
CA ASP A 9 19.10 18.78 15.31
C ASP A 9 18.03 17.93 16.03
N GLU A 10 16.92 18.57 16.44
CA GLU A 10 15.75 17.92 17.01
C GLU A 10 14.46 18.59 16.51
N PHE A 11 13.41 17.79 16.28
CA PHE A 11 12.06 18.31 16.08
C PHE A 11 11.37 18.50 17.43
N GLY A 12 10.49 19.49 17.54
CA GLY A 12 9.66 19.73 18.73
C GLY A 12 8.55 18.70 18.96
N GLY A 13 8.78 17.43 18.61
CA GLY A 13 7.83 16.31 18.65
C GLY A 13 7.36 15.83 17.27
N ASP A 14 6.65 14.71 17.28
CA ASP A 14 6.23 13.98 16.06
C ASP A 14 5.36 14.82 15.12
N GLU A 15 4.44 15.63 15.66
CA GLU A 15 3.56 16.49 14.86
C GLU A 15 4.35 17.59 14.12
N ALA A 16 5.39 18.14 14.76
CA ALA A 16 6.26 19.14 14.15
C ALA A 16 7.13 18.53 13.04
N ALA A 17 7.63 17.31 13.25
CA ALA A 17 8.36 16.54 12.24
C ALA A 17 7.47 16.22 11.02
N GLY A 18 6.23 15.78 11.27
CA GLY A 18 5.26 15.51 10.20
C GLY A 18 4.98 16.73 9.33
N LYS A 19 4.66 17.88 9.95
CA LYS A 19 4.41 19.15 9.23
C LYS A 19 5.61 19.61 8.38
N PHE A 20 6.83 19.32 8.85
CA PHE A 20 8.03 19.61 8.06
C PHE A 20 8.07 18.74 6.80
N TRP A 21 7.94 17.42 6.94
CA TRP A 21 8.00 16.47 5.82
C TRP A 21 6.80 16.53 4.87
N ASP A 22 5.65 17.08 5.27
CA ASP A 22 4.52 17.36 4.36
C ASP A 22 4.90 18.31 3.22
N THR A 23 5.91 19.15 3.42
CA THR A 23 6.32 20.19 2.46
C THR A 23 7.77 20.06 1.96
N HIS A 24 8.54 19.14 2.53
CA HIS A 24 9.96 18.92 2.23
C HIS A 24 10.21 17.48 1.77
N SER A 25 11.14 17.30 0.83
CA SER A 25 11.55 15.97 0.37
C SER A 25 12.76 15.50 1.17
N SER A 26 12.78 14.25 1.62
CA SER A 26 13.96 13.67 2.28
C SER A 26 15.19 13.65 1.35
N ALA A 27 14.99 13.51 0.04
CA ALA A 27 16.06 13.54 -0.94
C ALA A 27 16.85 14.88 -0.95
N ASP A 28 16.27 15.98 -0.45
CA ASP A 28 16.97 17.27 -0.37
C ASP A 28 17.98 17.35 0.80
N TYR A 29 18.01 16.34 1.68
CA TYR A 29 18.79 16.34 2.92
C TYR A 29 19.68 15.09 3.08
N GLU A 30 19.99 14.40 1.98
CA GLU A 30 20.78 13.15 1.98
C GLU A 30 22.14 13.32 2.67
N ASP A 31 22.84 14.44 2.42
CA ASP A 31 24.15 14.76 3.01
C ASP A 31 24.10 15.02 4.54
N GLU A 32 22.90 15.24 5.10
CA GLU A 32 22.68 15.53 6.52
C GLU A 32 22.08 14.34 7.28
N MET A 33 21.68 13.29 6.56
CA MET A 33 21.11 12.08 7.17
C MET A 33 22.17 11.03 7.41
N THR A 34 21.98 10.25 8.47
CA THR A 34 22.83 9.08 8.74
C THR A 34 22.26 7.86 8.03
N GLU A 35 23.10 7.10 7.35
CA GLU A 35 22.70 5.83 6.76
C GLU A 35 22.32 4.84 7.87
N VAL A 36 21.12 4.29 7.77
CA VAL A 36 20.60 3.30 8.71
C VAL A 36 20.13 2.09 7.92
N GLU A 37 20.68 0.91 8.24
CA GLU A 37 20.16 -0.35 7.73
C GLU A 37 18.79 -0.63 8.36
N MET A 38 17.75 -0.65 7.53
CA MET A 38 16.41 -1.08 7.94
C MET A 38 15.93 -2.20 7.02
N GLU A 39 15.37 -3.25 7.60
CA GLU A 39 14.68 -4.30 6.85
C GLU A 39 13.18 -4.02 6.83
N VAL A 40 12.65 -3.71 5.64
CA VAL A 40 11.21 -3.52 5.45
C VAL A 40 10.60 -4.78 4.85
N ASP A 41 9.92 -5.56 5.67
CA ASP A 41 9.28 -6.80 5.25
C ASP A 41 7.82 -6.58 4.82
N ILE A 42 7.63 -6.17 3.56
CA ILE A 42 6.30 -5.97 2.97
C ILE A 42 5.70 -7.32 2.55
N ARG A 43 5.09 -8.03 3.51
CA ARG A 43 4.40 -9.31 3.21
C ARG A 43 3.00 -9.10 2.67
N ARG A 44 2.73 -9.63 1.48
CA ARG A 44 1.36 -9.80 0.98
C ARG A 44 0.66 -10.92 1.75
N ARG A 45 -0.38 -10.58 2.50
CA ARG A 45 -1.23 -11.56 3.20
C ARG A 45 -2.24 -12.18 2.23
N THR A 46 -2.29 -13.51 2.17
CA THR A 46 -3.28 -14.26 1.38
C THR A 46 -3.96 -15.26 2.28
N PHE A 47 -5.30 -15.26 2.28
CA PHE A 47 -6.11 -16.22 3.02
C PHE A 47 -6.85 -17.11 2.03
N LEU A 48 -6.81 -18.43 2.27
CA LEU A 48 -7.57 -19.39 1.50
C LEU A 48 -8.90 -19.63 2.19
N VAL A 49 -9.99 -19.49 1.43
CA VAL A 49 -11.35 -19.70 1.94
C VAL A 49 -12.07 -20.70 1.02
N PRO A 50 -12.80 -21.68 1.57
CA PRO A 50 -13.68 -22.51 0.77
C PRO A 50 -14.81 -21.63 0.21
N VAL A 51 -15.17 -21.88 -1.05
CA VAL A 51 -16.31 -21.24 -1.73
C VAL A 51 -17.28 -22.32 -2.19
N SER A 52 -18.58 -21.99 -2.27
CA SER A 52 -19.57 -22.95 -2.75
C SER A 52 -19.35 -23.29 -4.24
N ASP A 53 -19.72 -24.51 -4.64
CA ASP A 53 -19.61 -25.00 -6.02
C ASP A 53 -20.27 -24.04 -7.02
N ARG A 54 -21.47 -23.54 -6.70
CA ARG A 54 -22.20 -22.58 -7.54
C ARG A 54 -21.40 -21.31 -7.79
N ILE A 55 -20.78 -20.73 -6.75
CA ILE A 55 -19.95 -19.53 -6.87
C ILE A 55 -18.75 -19.81 -7.76
N TYR A 56 -18.05 -20.93 -7.50
CA TYR A 56 -16.87 -21.30 -8.27
C TYR A 56 -17.18 -21.49 -9.76
N ARG A 57 -18.27 -22.20 -10.10
CA ARG A 57 -18.67 -22.42 -11.51
C ARG A 57 -18.98 -21.12 -12.24
N ILE A 58 -19.68 -20.18 -11.59
CA ILE A 58 -19.98 -18.87 -12.17
C ILE A 58 -18.68 -18.07 -12.36
N ALA A 59 -17.80 -18.05 -11.36
CA ALA A 59 -16.52 -17.36 -11.44
C ALA A 59 -15.63 -17.94 -12.54
N LYS A 60 -15.59 -19.27 -12.70
CA LYS A 60 -14.85 -19.98 -13.75
C LYS A 60 -15.32 -19.60 -15.16
N LYS A 61 -16.64 -19.56 -15.40
CA LYS A 61 -17.19 -19.10 -16.70
C LYS A 61 -16.78 -17.66 -17.02
N ARG A 62 -16.87 -16.76 -16.03
CA ARG A 62 -16.48 -15.35 -16.19
C ARG A 62 -14.99 -15.19 -16.42
N ALA A 63 -14.16 -15.96 -15.72
CA ALA A 63 -12.72 -15.96 -15.84
C ALA A 63 -12.28 -16.37 -17.26
N ALA A 64 -12.89 -17.44 -17.80
CA ALA A 64 -12.64 -17.87 -19.18
C ALA A 64 -13.01 -16.78 -20.20
N ALA A 65 -14.19 -16.17 -20.07
CA ALA A 65 -14.64 -15.10 -20.96
C ALA A 65 -13.72 -13.86 -20.92
N LYS A 66 -13.13 -13.56 -19.76
CA LYS A 66 -12.22 -12.42 -19.55
C LYS A 66 -10.73 -12.77 -19.70
N ARG A 67 -10.39 -14.01 -20.08
CA ARG A 67 -9.03 -14.54 -20.16
C ARG A 67 -8.18 -14.22 -18.91
N CYS A 68 -8.78 -14.41 -17.73
CA CYS A 68 -8.10 -14.19 -16.45
C CYS A 68 -8.31 -15.38 -15.50
N SER A 69 -7.73 -15.32 -14.30
CA SER A 69 -7.87 -16.39 -13.31
C SER A 69 -9.19 -16.30 -12.54
N VAL A 70 -9.67 -17.44 -12.02
CA VAL A 70 -10.84 -17.48 -11.13
C VAL A 70 -10.62 -16.62 -9.89
N GLN A 71 -9.40 -16.63 -9.34
CA GLN A 71 -8.98 -15.78 -8.24
C GLN A 71 -9.13 -14.29 -8.56
N ALA A 72 -8.76 -13.85 -9.77
CA ALA A 72 -8.91 -12.46 -10.17
C ALA A 72 -10.38 -12.02 -10.17
N ILE A 73 -11.28 -12.87 -10.68
CA ILE A 73 -12.72 -12.62 -10.65
C ILE A 73 -13.23 -12.51 -9.21
N ILE A 74 -12.92 -13.49 -8.36
CA ILE A 74 -13.39 -13.52 -6.97
C ILE A 74 -12.88 -12.30 -6.20
N ASN A 75 -11.57 -12.01 -6.25
CA ASN A 75 -11.00 -10.87 -5.55
C ASN A 75 -11.54 -9.53 -6.04
N THR A 76 -11.83 -9.39 -7.34
CA THR A 76 -12.42 -8.16 -7.88
C THR A 76 -13.83 -7.94 -7.33
N LEU A 77 -14.65 -9.01 -7.27
CA LEU A 77 -16.00 -8.93 -6.71
C LEU A 77 -15.96 -8.59 -5.22
N LEU A 78 -15.12 -9.29 -4.45
CA LEU A 78 -14.96 -9.03 -3.01
C LEU A 78 -14.44 -7.61 -2.74
N ARG A 79 -13.51 -7.09 -3.54
CA ARG A 79 -13.05 -5.70 -3.40
C ARG A 79 -14.16 -4.69 -3.65
N ARG A 80 -14.94 -4.89 -4.71
CA ARG A 80 -16.05 -4.00 -5.03
C ARG A 80 -17.06 -3.97 -3.88
N ASP A 81 -17.42 -5.15 -3.35
CA ASP A 81 -18.52 -5.27 -2.40
C ASP A 81 -18.08 -5.00 -0.94
N LEU A 82 -16.82 -5.25 -0.56
CA LEU A 82 -16.33 -5.12 0.82
C LEU A 82 -15.42 -3.92 1.07
N VAL A 83 -14.74 -3.41 0.03
CA VAL A 83 -13.75 -2.32 0.18
C VAL A 83 -14.29 -1.00 -0.39
N GLN A 84 -14.97 -1.04 -1.54
CA GLN A 84 -15.47 0.16 -2.23
C GLN A 84 -16.89 0.55 -1.84
N ALA A 85 -17.61 -0.29 -1.09
CA ALA A 85 -18.95 0.02 -0.57
C ALA A 85 -18.91 0.92 0.69
N ARG A 86 -17.85 1.73 0.86
CA ARG A 86 -17.64 2.66 1.97
C ARG A 86 -17.69 4.09 1.48
#